data_AF-A0A5C3NX74-F1
#
_entry.id   AF-A0A5C3NX74-F1
#
_cell.length_a   1.000
_cell.length_b   1.000
_cell.length_c   1.000
_cell.angle_alpha   90.00
_cell.angle_beta   90.00
_cell.angle_gamma   90.00
#
_symmetry.space_group_name_H-M   'P 1'
#
loop_
_entity.id
_entity.type
_entity.pdbx_description
1 polymer ?
#
loop_
_entity_poly.entity_id
_entity_poly.type
_entity_poly.pdbx_seq_one_letter_code
_entity_poly.pdbx_strand_id
1 'polypeptide(L)'
;MSLMAQIPDMFHAQKEYCYRAMEQDAFPRFLRAKAFGNLTPVSALVRLIAGLVILWIGLAAGFSLIFLDVQPKSKRFFLFIPYALAILFLISHQYELDPVLVFLGQSESTPFRTLRIREPYVKKLLLGRAIWVTILVASCTVALTMIFWAVPGHRL
;
A
#
# COMPACT_ATOMS: atom_id res chain seq x y z
N MET A 1 16.22 15.73 44.81
CA MET A 1 15.98 14.76 43.70
C MET A 1 17.25 14.31 42.98
N SER A 2 18.40 14.99 43.13
CA SER A 2 19.65 14.72 42.39
C SER A 2 20.53 13.58 42.96
N LEU A 3 20.52 13.35 44.29
CA LEU A 3 21.45 12.39 44.92
C LEU A 3 21.15 10.92 44.58
N MET A 4 19.87 10.58 44.40
CA MET A 4 19.43 9.22 44.07
C MET A 4 19.83 8.80 42.65
N ALA A 5 19.92 9.73 41.70
CA ALA A 5 20.34 9.41 40.33
C ALA A 5 21.84 9.05 40.20
N GLN A 6 22.65 9.25 41.25
CA GLN A 6 24.09 9.00 41.24
C GLN A 6 24.49 7.60 41.75
N ILE A 7 23.56 6.84 42.35
CA ILE A 7 23.85 5.48 42.82
C ILE A 7 23.80 4.55 41.59
N PRO A 8 24.91 3.87 41.24
CA PRO A 8 24.90 2.89 40.17
C PRO A 8 23.81 1.85 40.45
N ASP A 9 23.05 1.51 39.42
CA ASP A 9 22.06 0.44 39.44
C ASP A 9 20.84 0.60 40.36
N MET A 10 20.57 1.80 40.87
CA MET A 10 19.36 2.07 41.67
C MET A 10 18.05 1.61 40.99
N PHE A 11 17.98 1.71 39.66
CA PHE A 11 16.79 1.37 38.89
C PHE A 11 16.88 0.02 38.15
N HIS A 12 17.80 -0.86 38.55
CA HIS A 12 18.00 -2.13 37.83
C HIS A 12 16.74 -2.99 37.78
N ALA A 13 16.08 -3.19 38.92
CA ALA A 13 14.86 -4.01 38.99
C ALA A 13 13.72 -3.43 38.14
N GLN A 14 13.54 -2.11 38.15
CA GLN A 14 12.53 -1.41 37.36
C GLN A 14 12.85 -1.48 35.86
N LYS A 15 14.12 -1.31 35.48
CA LYS A 15 14.57 -1.44 34.09
C LYS A 15 14.34 -2.85 33.57
N GLU A 16 14.67 -3.88 34.36
CA GLU A 16 14.47 -5.27 33.98
C GLU A 16 12.98 -5.60 33.83
N TYR A 17 12.15 -5.12 34.76
CA TYR A 17 10.70 -5.25 34.64
C TYR A 17 10.17 -4.64 33.33
N CYS A 18 10.53 -3.39 33.04
CA CYS A 18 10.13 -2.72 31.80
C CYS A 18 10.66 -3.45 30.56
N TYR A 19 11.90 -3.93 30.59
CA TYR A 19 12.49 -4.70 29.49
C TYR A 19 11.70 -5.97 29.21
N ARG A 20 11.43 -6.78 30.24
CA ARG A 20 10.66 -8.02 30.10
C ARG A 20 9.24 -7.75 29.60
N ALA A 21 8.59 -6.70 30.11
CA ALA A 21 7.26 -6.29 29.64
C ALA A 21 7.28 -5.89 28.16
N MET A 22 8.28 -5.13 27.71
CA MET A 22 8.44 -4.74 26.30
C MET A 22 8.78 -5.92 25.40
N GLU A 23 9.64 -6.84 25.86
CA GLU A 23 10.06 -8.02 25.13
C GLU A 23 8.89 -8.98 24.88
N GLN A 24 7.99 -9.14 25.85
CA GLN A 24 6.83 -10.01 25.73
C GLN A 24 5.74 -9.43 24.82
N ASP A 25 5.45 -8.13 24.91
CA ASP A 25 4.30 -7.53 24.22
C ASP A 25 4.66 -6.63 23.03
N ALA A 26 5.49 -5.61 23.27
CA ALA A 26 5.73 -4.54 22.30
C ALA A 26 6.62 -5.02 21.15
N PHE A 27 7.64 -5.81 21.46
CA PHE A 27 8.64 -6.24 20.48
C PHE A 27 8.08 -7.18 19.41
N PRO A 28 7.29 -8.23 19.73
CA PRO A 28 6.69 -9.10 18.72
C PRO A 28 5.71 -8.34 17.80
N ARG A 29 4.96 -7.38 18.36
CA ARG A 29 4.05 -6.51 17.60
C ARG A 29 4.81 -5.60 16.65
N PHE A 30 5.92 -5.02 17.09
CA PHE A 30 6.80 -4.21 16.25
C PHE A 30 7.36 -5.02 15.08
N LEU A 31 7.87 -6.23 15.34
CA LEU A 31 8.38 -7.10 14.29
C LEU A 31 7.29 -7.45 13.28
N ARG A 32 6.08 -7.78 13.74
CA ARG A 32 4.94 -8.06 12.86
C ARG A 32 4.58 -6.83 12.02
N ALA A 33 4.45 -5.67 12.63
CA ALA A 33 4.11 -4.44 11.92
C ALA A 33 5.12 -4.11 10.81
N LYS A 34 6.44 -4.30 11.06
CA LYS A 34 7.49 -4.06 10.06
C LYS A 34 7.69 -5.19 9.06
N ALA A 35 7.36 -6.43 9.42
CA ALA A 35 7.47 -7.57 8.52
C ALA A 35 6.31 -7.65 7.51
N PHE A 36 5.10 -7.26 7.91
CA PHE A 36 3.89 -7.47 7.13
C PHE A 36 3.33 -6.23 6.42
N GLY A 37 3.82 -5.02 6.71
CA GLY A 37 3.32 -3.82 6.05
C GLY A 37 4.46 -2.85 5.78
N ASN A 38 4.34 -2.11 4.68
CA ASN A 38 5.20 -0.95 4.43
C ASN A 38 4.43 0.37 4.47
N LEU A 39 3.11 0.33 4.70
CA LEU A 39 2.24 1.49 4.78
C LEU A 39 1.81 1.76 6.22
N THR A 40 1.60 3.04 6.52
CA THR A 40 0.90 3.45 7.73
C THR A 40 -0.63 3.35 7.54
N PRO A 41 -1.40 3.13 8.61
CA PRO A 41 -2.86 3.04 8.51
C PRO A 41 -3.52 4.27 7.85
N VAL A 42 -2.99 5.47 8.15
CA VAL A 42 -3.47 6.73 7.57
C VAL A 42 -3.21 6.76 6.06
N SER A 43 -2.00 6.43 5.63
CA SER A 43 -1.66 6.42 4.20
C SER A 43 -2.35 5.30 3.43
N ALA A 44 -2.69 4.19 4.09
CA ALA A 44 -3.56 3.16 3.52
C ALA A 44 -5.00 3.68 3.35
N LEU A 45 -5.53 4.42 4.32
CA LEU A 45 -6.86 5.04 4.23
C LEU A 45 -6.93 6.08 3.09
N VAL A 46 -5.92 6.94 2.97
CA VAL A 46 -5.84 7.93 1.89
C VAL A 46 -5.84 7.24 0.51
N ARG A 47 -5.08 6.13 0.37
CA ARG A 47 -5.09 5.32 -0.85
C ARG A 47 -6.46 4.70 -1.11
N LEU A 48 -7.17 4.19 -0.10
CA LEU A 48 -8.53 3.68 -0.28
C LEU A 48 -9.45 4.75 -0.89
N ILE A 49 -9.50 5.93 -0.26
CA ILE A 49 -10.37 7.03 -0.71
C ILE A 49 -10.00 7.46 -2.13
N ALA A 50 -8.71 7.70 -2.38
CA ALA A 50 -8.23 8.08 -3.71
C ALA A 50 -8.53 7.00 -4.76
N GLY A 51 -8.34 5.72 -4.42
CA GLY A 51 -8.61 4.58 -5.29
C GLY A 51 -10.08 4.49 -5.69
N LEU A 52 -11.00 4.68 -4.73
CA LEU A 52 -12.45 4.69 -4.99
C LEU A 52 -12.85 5.86 -5.89
N VAL A 53 -12.33 7.07 -5.65
CA VAL A 53 -12.61 8.25 -6.47
C VAL A 53 -12.08 8.07 -7.90
N ILE A 54 -10.84 7.62 -8.06
CA ILE A 54 -10.24 7.37 -9.39
C ILE A 54 -11.00 6.26 -10.11
N LEU A 55 -11.41 5.20 -9.41
CA LEU A 55 -12.20 4.13 -10.01
C LEU A 55 -13.54 4.65 -10.53
N TRP A 56 -14.23 5.46 -9.73
CA TRP A 56 -15.49 6.08 -10.12
C TRP A 56 -15.33 6.95 -11.37
N ILE A 57 -14.31 7.82 -11.42
CA ILE A 57 -13.99 8.65 -12.58
C ILE A 57 -13.67 7.77 -13.80
N GLY A 58 -12.84 6.74 -13.64
CA GLY A 58 -12.44 5.84 -14.72
C GLY A 58 -13.61 5.04 -15.29
N LEU A 59 -14.52 4.57 -14.44
CA LEU A 59 -15.74 3.87 -14.87
C LEU A 59 -16.68 4.83 -15.58
N ALA A 60 -16.93 6.02 -15.02
CA ALA A 60 -17.77 7.04 -15.64
C ALA A 60 -17.25 7.42 -17.03
N ALA A 61 -15.96 7.74 -17.14
CA ALA A 61 -15.32 8.03 -18.43
C ALA A 61 -15.40 6.84 -19.39
N GLY A 62 -15.19 5.61 -18.91
CA GLY A 62 -15.29 4.40 -19.71
C GLY A 62 -16.68 4.21 -20.32
N PHE A 63 -17.73 4.34 -19.51
CA PHE A 63 -19.11 4.27 -19.98
C PHE A 63 -19.44 5.42 -20.94
N SER A 64 -19.03 6.65 -20.65
CA SER A 64 -19.23 7.79 -21.56
C SER A 64 -18.58 7.56 -22.94
N LEU A 65 -17.36 7.00 -22.99
CA LEU A 65 -16.66 6.71 -24.25
C LEU A 65 -17.32 5.58 -25.05
N ILE A 66 -17.98 4.63 -24.37
CA ILE A 66 -18.76 3.56 -25.01
C ILE A 66 -20.07 4.13 -25.58
N PHE A 67 -20.82 4.88 -24.77
CA PHE A 67 -22.13 5.41 -25.15
C PHE A 67 -22.06 6.57 -26.14
N LEU A 68 -20.95 7.29 -26.24
CA LEU A 68 -20.75 8.33 -27.26
C LEU A 68 -20.23 7.76 -28.59
N ASP A 69 -19.93 6.45 -28.64
CA ASP A 69 -19.27 5.75 -29.74
C ASP A 69 -18.06 6.51 -30.31
N VAL A 70 -17.14 6.92 -29.43
CA VAL A 70 -15.99 7.74 -29.82
C VAL A 70 -15.04 6.96 -30.75
N GLN A 71 -14.82 7.52 -31.94
CA GLN A 71 -13.83 7.05 -32.89
C GLN A 71 -12.53 7.88 -32.83
N PRO A 72 -11.35 7.27 -33.00
CA PRO A 72 -11.09 5.84 -33.10
C PRO A 72 -11.20 5.11 -31.75
N LYS A 73 -11.56 3.82 -31.79
CA LYS A 73 -11.67 2.91 -30.63
C LYS A 73 -10.39 2.83 -29.77
N SER A 74 -9.23 3.15 -30.34
CA SER A 74 -7.94 3.21 -29.63
C SER A 74 -7.93 4.21 -28.46
N LYS A 75 -8.77 5.26 -28.50
CA LYS A 75 -8.89 6.22 -27.39
C LYS A 75 -9.35 5.56 -26.09
N ARG A 76 -10.11 4.46 -26.17
CA ARG A 76 -10.56 3.70 -24.98
C ARG A 76 -9.41 2.99 -24.26
N PHE A 77 -8.29 2.72 -24.95
CA PHE A 77 -7.12 2.09 -24.33
C PHE A 77 -6.49 2.97 -23.23
N PHE A 78 -6.63 4.30 -23.33
CA PHE A 78 -6.14 5.22 -22.29
C PHE A 78 -6.85 5.07 -20.94
N LEU A 79 -8.02 4.39 -20.89
CA LEU A 79 -8.69 4.00 -19.63
C LEU A 79 -7.84 3.06 -18.77
N PHE A 80 -6.81 2.42 -19.35
CA PHE A 80 -5.81 1.68 -18.59
C PHE A 80 -5.17 2.53 -17.48
N ILE A 81 -4.94 3.84 -17.70
CA ILE A 81 -4.28 4.72 -16.73
C ILE A 81 -5.12 4.88 -15.44
N PRO A 82 -6.37 5.37 -15.49
CA PRO A 82 -7.19 5.48 -14.29
C PRO A 82 -7.45 4.11 -13.65
N TYR A 83 -7.65 3.03 -14.44
CA TYR A 83 -7.83 1.69 -13.86
C TYR A 83 -6.57 1.16 -13.17
N ALA A 84 -5.38 1.40 -13.72
CA ALA A 84 -4.11 1.00 -13.11
C ALA A 84 -3.93 1.70 -11.76
N LEU A 85 -4.13 3.01 -11.72
CA LEU A 85 -3.99 3.81 -10.49
C LEU A 85 -5.03 3.42 -9.43
N ALA A 86 -6.30 3.27 -9.83
CA ALA A 86 -7.37 2.87 -8.92
C ALA A 86 -7.09 1.50 -8.30
N ILE A 87 -6.80 0.50 -9.12
CA ILE A 87 -6.56 -0.88 -8.68
C ILE A 87 -5.28 -0.97 -7.83
N LEU A 88 -4.22 -0.25 -8.21
CA LEU A 88 -3.00 -0.15 -7.41
C LEU A 88 -3.33 0.35 -5.99
N PHE A 89 -4.11 1.42 -5.87
CA PHE A 89 -4.43 2.00 -4.56
C PHE A 89 -5.36 1.14 -3.72
N LEU A 90 -6.40 0.55 -4.33
CA LEU A 90 -7.34 -0.33 -3.64
C LEU A 90 -6.67 -1.61 -3.13
N ILE A 91 -5.86 -2.26 -3.96
CA ILE A 91 -5.13 -3.46 -3.55
C ILE A 91 -4.05 -3.10 -2.53
N SER A 92 -3.34 -1.98 -2.70
CA SER A 92 -2.33 -1.55 -1.72
C SER A 92 -2.93 -1.30 -0.34
N HIS A 93 -4.16 -0.76 -0.28
CA HIS A 93 -4.92 -0.66 0.97
C HIS A 93 -5.23 -2.04 1.56
N GLN A 94 -5.80 -2.95 0.77
CA GLN A 94 -6.24 -4.26 1.24
C GLN A 94 -5.10 -5.14 1.80
N TYR A 95 -3.89 -4.98 1.27
CA TYR A 95 -2.69 -5.72 1.70
C TYR A 95 -1.79 -4.94 2.65
N GLU A 96 -2.15 -3.70 3.02
CA GLU A 96 -1.32 -2.74 3.77
C GLU A 96 0.11 -2.61 3.20
N LEU A 97 0.23 -2.78 1.87
CA LEU A 97 1.49 -2.90 1.17
C LEU A 97 1.43 -2.17 -0.17
N ASP A 98 2.31 -1.17 -0.33
CA ASP A 98 2.54 -0.47 -1.59
C ASP A 98 3.71 -1.12 -2.35
N PRO A 99 3.46 -1.84 -3.45
CA PRO A 99 4.50 -2.55 -4.19
C PRO A 99 5.53 -1.60 -4.80
N VAL A 100 5.12 -0.37 -5.18
CA VAL A 100 6.02 0.62 -5.80
C VAL A 100 7.10 1.02 -4.80
N LEU A 101 6.70 1.34 -3.57
CA LEU A 101 7.64 1.67 -2.50
C LEU A 101 8.55 0.49 -2.15
N VAL A 102 8.03 -0.74 -2.10
CA VAL A 102 8.85 -1.93 -1.82
C VAL A 102 9.92 -2.13 -2.90
N PHE A 103 9.59 -1.96 -4.18
CA PHE A 103 10.57 -2.08 -5.26
C PHE A 103 11.65 -0.99 -5.19
N LEU A 104 11.31 0.21 -4.71
CA LEU A 104 12.27 1.28 -4.39
C LEU A 104 13.05 1.02 -3.09
N GLY A 105 12.80 -0.08 -2.40
CA GLY A 105 13.43 -0.43 -1.12
C GLY A 105 13.03 0.51 0.02
N GLN A 106 11.85 1.12 -0.07
CA GLN A 106 11.31 2.08 0.88
C GLN A 106 10.12 1.50 1.65
N SER A 107 9.98 1.93 2.91
CA SER A 107 8.84 1.67 3.78
C SER A 107 8.45 2.96 4.47
N GLU A 108 7.17 3.17 4.70
CA GLU A 108 6.67 4.31 5.43
C GLU A 108 6.85 4.11 6.95
N SER A 109 7.25 5.17 7.65
CA SER A 109 7.36 5.17 9.12
C SER A 109 6.30 6.02 9.79
N THR A 110 6.08 7.21 9.24
CA THR A 110 5.00 8.13 9.57
C THR A 110 4.33 8.51 8.26
N PRO A 111 3.06 8.95 8.27
CA PRO A 111 2.38 9.32 7.04
C PRO A 111 3.25 10.24 6.17
N PHE A 112 3.45 9.87 4.92
CA PHE A 112 4.25 10.57 3.90
C PHE A 112 5.76 10.68 4.17
N ARG A 113 6.30 9.95 5.16
CA ARG A 113 7.73 9.87 5.42
C ARG A 113 8.23 8.44 5.24
N THR A 114 9.13 8.28 4.28
CA THR A 114 9.73 6.98 3.94
C THR A 114 11.08 6.79 4.62
N LEU A 115 11.38 5.52 4.91
CA LEU A 115 12.63 5.01 5.41
C LEU A 115 13.09 3.86 4.52
N ARG A 116 14.41 3.73 4.36
CA ARG A 116 15.00 2.63 3.60
C ARG A 116 14.94 1.33 4.40
N ILE A 117 14.47 0.26 3.76
CA ILE A 117 14.47 -1.09 4.34
C ILE A 117 15.91 -1.61 4.34
N ARG A 118 16.51 -1.69 5.54
CA ARG A 118 17.90 -2.17 5.72
C ARG A 118 17.98 -3.66 6.01
N GLU A 119 17.01 -4.19 6.75
CA GLU A 119 17.02 -5.57 7.21
C GLU A 119 16.78 -6.55 6.04
N PRO A 120 17.75 -7.41 5.68
CA PRO A 120 17.65 -8.29 4.52
C PRO A 120 16.49 -9.30 4.62
N TYR A 121 16.20 -9.80 5.81
CA TYR A 121 15.08 -10.73 6.01
C TYR A 121 13.73 -10.07 5.69
N VAL A 122 13.49 -8.88 6.26
CA VAL A 122 12.27 -8.09 6.02
C VAL A 122 12.15 -7.71 4.54
N LYS A 123 13.27 -7.34 3.90
CA LYS A 123 13.30 -7.02 2.47
C LYS A 123 12.84 -8.19 1.61
N LYS A 124 13.34 -9.41 1.87
CA LYS A 124 12.94 -10.61 1.11
C LYS A 124 11.45 -10.92 1.29
N LEU A 125 10.95 -10.82 2.52
CA LEU A 125 9.54 -11.07 2.83
C LEU A 125 8.61 -10.06 2.13
N LEU A 126 8.92 -8.76 2.24
CA LEU A 126 8.15 -7.71 1.59
C LEU A 126 8.21 -7.81 0.06
N LEU A 127 9.36 -8.17 -0.51
CA LEU A 127 9.51 -8.32 -1.96
C LEU A 127 8.63 -9.45 -2.51
N GLY A 128 8.60 -10.61 -1.84
CA GLY A 128 7.74 -11.72 -2.25
C GLY A 128 6.25 -11.33 -2.27
N ARG A 129 5.82 -10.58 -1.25
CA ARG A 129 4.45 -10.05 -1.19
C ARG A 129 4.20 -8.95 -2.21
N ALA A 130 5.16 -8.06 -2.45
CA ALA A 130 5.05 -7.01 -3.46
C ALA A 130 4.90 -7.60 -4.86
N ILE A 131 5.60 -8.70 -5.17
CA ILE A 131 5.43 -9.42 -6.43
C ILE A 131 4.00 -9.96 -6.56
N TRP A 132 3.49 -10.63 -5.52
CA TRP A 132 2.10 -11.13 -5.51
C TRP A 132 1.08 -10.00 -5.71
N VAL A 133 1.23 -8.91 -4.96
CA VAL A 133 0.37 -7.73 -5.07
C VAL A 133 0.45 -7.11 -6.47
N THR A 134 1.63 -7.03 -7.06
CA THR A 134 1.83 -6.50 -8.41
C THR A 134 1.15 -7.36 -9.47
N ILE A 135 1.24 -8.69 -9.35
CA ILE A 135 0.53 -9.62 -10.24
C ILE A 135 -0.98 -9.42 -10.14
N LEU A 136 -1.51 -9.31 -8.91
CA LEU A 136 -2.94 -9.07 -8.68
C LEU A 136 -3.38 -7.74 -9.32
N VAL A 137 -2.63 -6.66 -9.10
CA VAL A 137 -2.88 -5.33 -9.71
C VAL A 137 -2.89 -5.43 -11.22
N ALA A 138 -1.85 -6.00 -11.82
CA ALA A 138 -1.75 -6.16 -13.27
C ALA A 138 -2.92 -6.96 -13.84
N SER A 139 -3.29 -8.09 -13.21
CA SER A 139 -4.42 -8.91 -13.67
C SER A 139 -5.75 -8.17 -13.65
N CYS A 140 -6.06 -7.45 -12.56
CA CYS A 140 -7.31 -6.71 -12.42
C CYS A 140 -7.37 -5.52 -13.40
N THR A 141 -6.26 -4.80 -13.56
CA THR A 141 -6.17 -3.68 -14.51
C THR A 141 -6.32 -4.15 -15.95
N VAL A 142 -5.65 -5.24 -16.35
CA VAL A 142 -5.79 -5.82 -17.69
C VAL A 142 -7.22 -6.28 -17.92
N ALA A 143 -7.83 -6.99 -16.96
CA ALA A 143 -9.21 -7.44 -17.08
C ALA A 143 -10.18 -6.27 -17.30
N LEU A 144 -10.12 -5.23 -16.46
CA LEU A 144 -10.97 -4.04 -16.60
C LEU A 144 -10.75 -3.31 -17.94
N THR A 145 -9.49 -3.11 -18.33
CA THR A 145 -9.15 -2.44 -19.59
C THR A 145 -9.68 -3.23 -20.79
N MET A 146 -9.52 -4.55 -20.78
CA MET A 146 -9.98 -5.42 -21.87
C MET A 146 -11.51 -5.44 -21.96
N ILE A 147 -12.23 -5.44 -20.84
CA ILE A 147 -13.70 -5.37 -20.84
C ILE A 147 -14.16 -4.09 -21.54
N PHE A 148 -13.68 -2.92 -21.10
CA PHE A 148 -14.11 -1.63 -21.66
C PHE A 148 -13.60 -1.37 -23.07
N TRP A 149 -12.44 -1.93 -23.42
CA TRP A 149 -11.93 -1.85 -24.79
C TRP A 149 -12.68 -2.80 -25.74
N ALA A 150 -13.02 -4.03 -25.34
CA ALA A 150 -13.64 -5.01 -26.23
C ALA A 150 -15.07 -4.62 -26.62
N VAL A 151 -15.84 -4.05 -25.68
CA VAL A 151 -17.27 -3.73 -25.87
C VAL A 151 -17.48 -2.79 -27.09
N PRO A 152 -18.37 -3.16 -28.03
CA PRO A 152 -18.74 -2.27 -29.14
C PRO A 152 -19.47 -1.04 -28.61
N GLY A 153 -19.17 0.13 -29.18
CA GLY A 153 -19.90 1.34 -28.83
C GLY A 153 -21.28 1.35 -29.47
N HIS A 154 -22.24 1.95 -28.79
CA HIS A 154 -23.54 2.26 -29.35
C HIS A 154 -23.93 3.66 -28.90
N ARG A 155 -24.26 4.53 -29.86
CA ARG A 155 -24.65 5.91 -29.57
C ARG A 155 -26.09 5.93 -29.06
N LEU A 156 -26.25 6.27 -27.78
CA LEU A 156 -27.56 6.52 -27.17
C LEU A 156 -28.20 7.80 -27.72
#